data_AF-A0A6P2Y208-F1
#
_entry.id   AF-A0A6P2Y208-F1
#
_cell.length_a   1.000
_cell.length_b   1.000
_cell.length_c   1.000
_cell.angle_alpha   90.00
_cell.angle_beta   90.00
_cell.angle_gamma   90.00
#
_symmetry.space_group_name_H-M   'P 1'
#
loop_
_entity.id
_entity.type
_entity.pdbx_description
1 polymer ?
#
loop_
_entity_poly.entity_id
_entity_poly.type
_entity_poly.pdbx_seq_one_letter_code
_entity_poly.pdbx_strand_id
1 'polypeptide(L)'
;MSKAFFVAAYRLTAALLAVSTTLHSIADYWHLPGFHLGNYLSYFTQLSSLYAAAMLAVGLRRITRPGSARYESMRGAAVLYMLITAIVYELLLARLDALHHVTPAFNNWVLHRIVPIVVLCDWLYVEPRLPIPWRSAFAWLCFPIVYLGYTFVRGSFENWYPYPFVDPRPHGYLPVAIQCSLIALGAAALAMGIRWLGNHARQAGAVTLRKG
;
A
#
# COMPACT_ATOMS: atom_id res chain seq x y z
N MET A 1 14.17 26.60 4.66
CA MET A 1 13.00 25.76 5.03
C MET A 1 13.45 24.67 5.98
N SER A 2 12.79 24.45 7.13
CA SER A 2 13.23 23.43 8.11
C SER A 2 12.88 22.02 7.63
N LYS A 3 13.69 21.01 8.00
CA LYS A 3 13.41 19.58 7.68
C LYS A 3 12.03 19.15 8.16
N ALA A 4 11.62 19.60 9.34
CA ALA A 4 10.31 19.32 9.92
C ALA A 4 9.15 19.86 9.07
N PHE A 5 9.28 21.11 8.60
CA PHE A 5 8.26 21.72 7.73
C PHE A 5 8.16 20.98 6.39
N PHE A 6 9.30 20.68 5.76
CA PHE A 6 9.32 19.93 4.50
C PHE A 6 8.62 18.57 4.65
N VAL A 7 8.93 17.83 5.71
CA VAL A 7 8.30 16.55 6.04
C VAL A 7 6.80 16.69 6.28
N ALA A 8 6.37 17.73 7.00
CA ALA A 8 4.96 17.99 7.22
C ALA A 8 4.22 18.28 5.91
N ALA A 9 4.81 19.13 5.07
CA ALA A 9 4.21 19.57 3.82
C ALA A 9 3.97 18.38 2.87
N TYR A 10 4.99 17.59 2.53
CA TYR A 10 4.80 16.50 1.57
C TYR A 10 3.89 15.39 2.13
N ARG A 11 3.95 15.10 3.44
CA ARG A 11 3.06 14.10 4.07
C ARG A 11 1.60 14.53 3.98
N LEU A 12 1.33 15.80 4.26
CA LEU A 12 -0.02 16.36 4.17
C LEU A 12 -0.50 16.33 2.72
N THR A 13 0.31 16.81 1.78
CA THR A 13 -0.02 16.78 0.35
C THR A 13 -0.32 15.37 -0.14
N ALA A 14 0.52 14.39 0.18
CA ALA A 14 0.33 13.02 -0.27
C ALA A 14 -0.89 12.34 0.38
N ALA A 15 -1.15 12.60 1.66
CA ALA A 15 -2.34 12.10 2.34
C ALA A 15 -3.63 12.68 1.73
N LEU A 16 -3.65 14.00 1.50
CA LEU A 16 -4.78 14.67 0.86
C LEU A 16 -4.96 14.18 -0.57
N LEU A 17 -3.87 13.98 -1.32
CA LEU A 17 -3.92 13.47 -2.68
C LEU A 17 -4.57 12.09 -2.74
N ALA A 18 -4.12 11.13 -1.92
CA ALA A 18 -4.69 9.78 -1.86
C ALA A 18 -6.18 9.75 -1.45
N VAL A 19 -6.58 10.62 -0.52
CA VAL A 19 -7.99 10.75 -0.13
C VAL A 19 -8.80 11.42 -1.24
N SER A 20 -8.26 12.46 -1.87
CA SER A 20 -8.94 13.21 -2.93
C SER A 20 -9.24 12.36 -4.15
N THR A 21 -8.32 11.47 -4.57
CA THR A 21 -8.59 10.54 -5.69
C THR A 21 -9.70 9.55 -5.36
N THR A 22 -9.77 9.11 -4.09
CA THR A 22 -10.86 8.24 -3.63
C THR A 22 -12.20 8.96 -3.70
N LEU A 23 -12.28 10.18 -3.15
CA LEU A 23 -13.50 10.99 -3.15
C LEU A 23 -13.92 11.42 -4.55
N HIS A 24 -12.96 11.79 -5.40
CA HIS A 24 -13.19 12.22 -6.77
C HIS A 24 -13.80 11.08 -7.61
N SER A 25 -13.22 9.88 -7.59
CA SER A 25 -13.84 8.73 -8.28
C SER A 25 -15.25 8.44 -7.76
N ILE A 26 -15.47 8.53 -6.44
CA ILE A 26 -16.81 8.28 -5.89
C ILE A 26 -17.78 9.32 -6.43
N ALA A 27 -17.43 10.61 -6.41
CA ALA A 27 -18.28 11.67 -6.93
C ALA A 27 -18.58 11.50 -8.43
N ASP A 28 -17.55 11.18 -9.23
CA ASP A 28 -17.69 11.02 -10.68
C ASP A 28 -18.55 9.82 -11.06
N TYR A 29 -18.42 8.72 -10.32
CA TYR A 29 -19.11 7.46 -10.63
C TYR A 29 -20.41 7.25 -9.87
N TRP A 30 -20.73 8.07 -8.86
CA TRP A 30 -21.89 7.89 -7.99
C TRP A 30 -23.21 7.73 -8.76
N HIS A 31 -23.33 8.47 -9.86
CA HIS A 31 -24.55 8.53 -10.67
C HIS A 31 -24.63 7.41 -11.73
N LEU A 32 -23.57 6.63 -11.93
CA LEU A 32 -23.58 5.56 -12.92
C LEU A 32 -24.34 4.34 -12.39
N PRO A 33 -25.26 3.75 -13.18
CA PRO A 33 -26.10 2.64 -12.74
C PRO A 33 -25.33 1.37 -12.38
N GLY A 34 -24.07 1.22 -12.82
CA GLY A 34 -23.20 0.09 -12.50
C GLY A 34 -22.21 0.34 -11.36
N PHE A 35 -22.22 1.53 -10.74
CA PHE A 35 -21.30 1.84 -9.64
C PHE A 35 -21.82 1.28 -8.32
N HIS A 36 -20.99 0.49 -7.66
CA HIS A 36 -21.25 -0.02 -6.32
C HIS A 36 -20.13 0.43 -5.38
N LEU A 37 -20.48 1.29 -4.41
CA LEU A 37 -19.51 1.80 -3.44
C LEU A 37 -18.79 0.67 -2.69
N GLY A 38 -19.52 -0.39 -2.32
CA GLY A 38 -18.94 -1.58 -1.69
C GLY A 38 -17.84 -2.19 -2.53
N ASN A 39 -18.09 -2.43 -3.83
CA ASN A 39 -17.10 -2.95 -4.77
C ASN A 39 -15.89 -2.03 -4.89
N TYR A 40 -16.14 -0.73 -5.05
CA TYR A 40 -15.07 0.26 -5.17
C TYR A 40 -14.15 0.30 -3.93
N LEU A 41 -14.71 0.22 -2.72
CA LEU A 41 -13.92 0.19 -1.49
C LEU A 41 -13.28 -1.18 -1.22
N SER A 42 -13.74 -2.25 -1.87
CA SER A 42 -13.16 -3.60 -1.80
C SER A 42 -11.89 -3.78 -2.64
N TYR A 43 -11.43 -2.78 -3.39
CA TYR A 43 -10.14 -2.87 -4.07
C TYR A 43 -8.98 -2.78 -3.06
N PHE A 44 -7.98 -3.67 -3.18
CA PHE A 44 -6.78 -3.63 -2.35
C PHE A 44 -6.06 -2.27 -2.45
N THR A 45 -6.04 -1.70 -3.66
CA THR A 45 -5.52 -0.34 -3.93
C THR A 45 -6.18 0.71 -3.04
N GLN A 46 -7.51 0.64 -2.85
CA GLN A 46 -8.23 1.62 -2.05
C GLN A 46 -7.98 1.46 -0.56
N LEU A 47 -8.04 0.22 -0.06
CA LEU A 47 -7.74 -0.06 1.34
C LEU A 47 -6.30 0.31 1.70
N SER A 48 -5.33 -0.03 0.84
CA SER A 48 -3.90 0.28 1.04
C SER A 48 -3.62 1.79 0.97
N SER A 49 -4.24 2.50 0.02
CA SER A 49 -4.08 3.95 -0.13
C SER A 49 -4.67 4.73 1.05
N LEU A 50 -5.84 4.33 1.54
CA LEU A 50 -6.45 4.93 2.74
C LEU A 50 -5.60 4.64 3.99
N TYR A 51 -5.06 3.43 4.12
CA TYR A 51 -4.12 3.11 5.20
C TYR A 51 -2.85 3.98 5.13
N ALA A 52 -2.25 4.12 3.94
CA ALA A 52 -1.09 4.97 3.73
C ALA A 52 -1.38 6.44 4.06
N ALA A 53 -2.51 6.99 3.60
CA ALA A 53 -2.94 8.35 3.91
C ALA A 53 -3.09 8.57 5.42
N ALA A 54 -3.73 7.62 6.12
CA ALA A 54 -3.86 7.66 7.58
C ALA A 54 -2.48 7.64 8.27
N MET A 55 -1.55 6.81 7.81
CA MET A 55 -0.19 6.73 8.37
C MET A 55 0.63 8.01 8.16
N LEU A 56 0.51 8.64 6.99
CA LEU A 56 1.11 9.94 6.70
C LEU A 56 0.51 11.04 7.60
N ALA A 57 -0.81 11.06 7.76
CA ALA A 57 -1.51 12.02 8.63
C ALA A 57 -1.13 11.87 10.11
N VAL A 58 -1.08 10.63 10.63
CA VAL A 58 -0.57 10.35 11.98
C VAL A 58 0.89 10.80 12.12
N GLY A 59 1.67 10.66 11.06
CA GLY A 59 3.06 11.11 10.98
C GLY A 59 3.25 12.62 11.16
N LEU A 60 2.28 13.44 10.78
CA LEU A 60 2.32 14.90 11.01
C LEU A 60 2.41 15.23 12.50
N ARG A 61 1.62 14.53 13.32
CA ARG A 61 1.60 14.71 14.79
C ARG A 61 2.82 14.10 15.48
N ARG A 62 3.63 13.30 14.78
CA ARG A 62 4.75 12.55 15.34
C ARG A 62 6.13 13.07 14.93
N ILE A 63 6.20 14.17 14.17
CA ILE A 63 7.47 14.76 13.71
C ILE A 63 8.41 15.04 14.90
N THR A 64 7.89 15.62 15.98
CA THR A 64 8.65 16.00 17.19
C THR A 64 8.55 15.00 18.33
N ARG A 65 7.74 13.93 18.20
CA ARG A 65 7.49 12.97 19.28
C ARG A 65 8.53 11.85 19.31
N PRO A 66 8.83 11.24 20.48
CA PRO A 66 9.67 10.04 20.54
C PRO A 66 9.15 8.91 19.62
N GLY A 67 10.07 8.08 19.13
CA GLY A 67 9.72 6.92 18.30
C GLY A 67 8.84 5.90 19.04
N SER A 68 8.07 5.10 18.29
CA SER A 68 7.31 3.97 18.83
C SER A 68 7.48 2.76 17.92
N ALA A 69 7.90 1.61 18.47
CA ALA A 69 8.12 0.40 17.69
C ALA A 69 6.86 -0.05 16.95
N ARG A 70 5.68 0.12 17.57
CA ARG A 70 4.38 -0.13 16.93
C ARG A 70 4.16 0.82 15.75
N TYR A 71 4.44 2.11 15.92
CA TYR A 71 4.27 3.10 14.86
C TYR A 71 5.22 2.84 13.68
N GLU A 72 6.51 2.55 13.94
CA GLU A 72 7.46 2.21 12.87
C GLU A 72 7.07 0.93 12.15
N SER A 73 6.57 -0.07 12.88
CA SER A 73 5.99 -1.28 12.31
C SER A 73 4.81 -0.96 11.39
N MET A 74 3.89 -0.08 11.81
CA MET A 74 2.73 0.31 10.98
C MET A 74 3.16 1.10 9.73
N ARG A 75 4.21 1.93 9.82
CA ARG A 75 4.78 2.59 8.64
C ARG A 75 5.37 1.58 7.66
N GLY A 76 6.08 0.56 8.16
CA GLY A 76 6.58 -0.55 7.33
C GLY A 76 5.45 -1.31 6.63
N ALA A 77 4.32 -1.53 7.31
CA ALA A 77 3.12 -2.11 6.70
C ALA A 77 2.58 -1.24 5.55
N ALA A 78 2.52 0.08 5.72
CA ALA A 78 2.07 1.00 4.67
C ALA A 78 2.97 0.91 3.43
N VAL A 79 4.29 0.85 3.62
CA VAL A 79 5.25 0.64 2.53
C VAL A 79 4.97 -0.69 1.83
N LEU A 80 4.80 -1.79 2.58
CA LEU A 80 4.51 -3.10 1.99
C LEU A 80 3.25 -3.06 1.13
N TYR A 81 2.15 -2.54 1.65
CA TYR A 81 0.87 -2.56 0.94
C TYR A 81 0.93 -1.70 -0.32
N MET A 82 1.55 -0.52 -0.25
CA MET A 82 1.68 0.33 -1.45
C MET A 82 2.65 -0.26 -2.48
N LEU A 83 3.70 -0.97 -2.07
CA LEU A 83 4.59 -1.67 -3.01
C LEU A 83 3.90 -2.86 -3.67
N ILE A 84 3.08 -3.62 -2.94
CA ILE A 84 2.23 -4.67 -3.54
C ILE A 84 1.31 -4.01 -4.58
N THR A 85 0.61 -2.94 -4.22
CA THR A 85 -0.27 -2.18 -5.14
C THR A 85 0.45 -1.74 -6.41
N ALA A 86 1.62 -1.11 -6.30
CA ALA A 86 2.38 -0.64 -7.46
C ALA A 86 2.88 -1.79 -8.34
N ILE A 87 3.52 -2.80 -7.74
CA ILE A 87 4.14 -3.91 -8.48
C ILE A 87 3.08 -4.78 -9.17
N VAL A 88 2.01 -5.15 -8.45
CA VAL A 88 0.93 -5.95 -9.02
C VAL A 88 0.23 -5.19 -10.15
N TYR A 89 0.02 -3.88 -9.99
CA TYR A 89 -0.54 -3.06 -11.05
C TYR A 89 0.34 -3.06 -12.30
N GLU A 90 1.63 -2.72 -12.18
CA GLU A 90 2.51 -2.65 -13.35
C GLU A 90 2.66 -4.00 -14.06
N LEU A 91 2.74 -5.09 -13.30
CA LEU A 91 2.96 -6.42 -13.88
C LEU A 91 1.68 -7.03 -14.49
N LEU A 92 0.51 -6.78 -13.89
CA LEU A 92 -0.71 -7.53 -14.22
C LEU A 92 -1.84 -6.68 -14.81
N LEU A 93 -1.88 -5.38 -14.54
CA LEU A 93 -3.05 -4.53 -14.84
C LEU A 93 -2.73 -3.37 -15.77
N ALA A 94 -1.52 -2.78 -15.73
CA ALA A 94 -1.20 -1.56 -16.46
C ALA A 94 -1.45 -1.66 -17.96
N ARG A 95 -1.11 -2.81 -18.57
CA ARG A 95 -1.39 -3.05 -20.00
C ARG A 95 -2.89 -3.17 -20.29
N LEU A 96 -3.65 -3.83 -19.41
CA LEU A 96 -5.10 -3.98 -19.58
C LEU A 96 -5.81 -2.64 -19.44
N ASP A 97 -5.45 -1.86 -18.41
CA ASP A 97 -6.01 -0.53 -18.18
C ASP A 97 -5.69 0.43 -19.32
N ALA A 98 -4.48 0.36 -19.90
CA ALA A 98 -4.11 1.18 -21.05
C ALA A 98 -4.93 0.86 -22.31
N LEU A 99 -5.36 -0.40 -22.47
CA LEU A 99 -6.17 -0.85 -23.61
C LEU A 99 -7.66 -0.56 -23.43
N HIS A 100 -8.16 -0.59 -22.19
CA HIS A 100 -9.60 -0.53 -21.89
C HIS A 100 -10.06 0.74 -21.18
N HIS A 101 -9.15 1.65 -20.83
CA HIS A 101 -9.43 2.92 -20.13
C HIS A 101 -10.30 2.76 -18.88
N VAL A 102 -10.08 1.68 -18.12
CA VAL A 102 -10.95 1.23 -17.02
C VAL A 102 -11.03 2.23 -15.87
N THR A 103 -9.93 2.95 -15.59
CA THR A 103 -9.84 3.91 -14.49
C THR A 103 -9.35 5.26 -15.01
N PRO A 104 -9.81 6.40 -14.47
CA PRO A 104 -9.35 7.72 -14.89
C PRO A 104 -7.83 7.80 -14.77
N ALA A 105 -7.18 8.28 -15.84
CA ALA A 105 -5.71 8.26 -15.94
C ALA A 105 -5.04 8.91 -14.72
N PHE A 106 -5.59 10.03 -14.24
CA PHE A 106 -5.08 10.73 -13.06
C PHE A 106 -5.11 9.85 -11.80
N ASN A 107 -6.25 9.23 -11.48
CA ASN A 107 -6.38 8.39 -10.28
C ASN A 107 -5.47 7.16 -10.37
N ASN A 108 -5.35 6.56 -11.54
CA ASN A 108 -4.44 5.44 -11.77
C ASN A 108 -2.98 5.82 -11.50
N TRP A 109 -2.53 6.94 -12.06
CA TRP A 109 -1.17 7.45 -11.84
C TRP A 109 -0.90 7.76 -10.36
N VAL A 110 -1.84 8.41 -9.69
CA VAL A 110 -1.68 8.77 -8.28
C VAL A 110 -1.56 7.52 -7.41
N LEU A 111 -2.51 6.59 -7.54
CA LEU A 111 -2.66 5.46 -6.63
C LEU A 111 -1.62 4.36 -6.86
N HIS A 112 -1.17 4.16 -8.10
CA HIS A 112 -0.26 3.06 -8.44
C HIS A 112 1.20 3.51 -8.63
N ARG A 113 1.48 4.82 -8.74
CA ARG A 113 2.84 5.35 -8.96
C ARG A 113 3.24 6.40 -7.94
N ILE A 114 2.50 7.51 -7.84
CA ILE A 114 2.91 8.65 -7.01
C ILE A 114 2.87 8.31 -5.52
N VAL A 115 1.73 7.86 -4.99
CA VAL A 115 1.57 7.57 -3.55
C VAL A 115 2.51 6.45 -3.10
N PRO A 116 2.68 5.33 -3.83
CA PRO A 116 3.67 4.31 -3.48
C PRO A 116 5.10 4.85 -3.37
N ILE A 117 5.53 5.66 -4.34
CA ILE A 117 6.87 6.27 -4.32
C ILE A 117 7.01 7.20 -3.12
N VAL A 118 6.03 8.06 -2.86
CA VAL A 118 6.08 9.00 -1.72
C VAL A 118 6.13 8.25 -0.39
N VAL A 119 5.36 7.18 -0.21
CA VAL A 119 5.35 6.39 1.03
C VAL A 119 6.69 5.68 1.25
N LEU A 120 7.28 5.10 0.19
CA LEU A 120 8.60 4.50 0.25
C LEU A 120 9.67 5.56 0.58
N CYS A 121 9.68 6.67 -0.15
CA CYS A 121 10.63 7.76 0.05
C CYS A 121 10.49 8.41 1.44
N ASP A 122 9.27 8.58 1.95
CA ASP A 122 9.04 9.05 3.33
C ASP A 122 9.70 8.14 4.34
N TRP A 123 9.54 6.83 4.16
CA TRP A 123 10.05 5.83 5.08
C TRP A 123 11.58 5.75 5.07
N LEU A 124 12.20 5.94 3.89
CA LEU A 124 13.66 6.04 3.75
C LEU A 124 14.22 7.37 4.28
N TYR A 125 13.53 8.48 4.00
CA TYR A 125 13.99 9.82 4.39
C TYR A 125 13.78 10.12 5.88
N VAL A 126 12.70 9.58 6.45
CA VAL A 126 12.39 9.61 7.88
C VAL A 126 12.51 8.20 8.41
N GLU A 127 13.76 7.80 8.65
CA GLU A 127 14.12 6.45 9.08
C GLU A 127 13.39 6.01 10.37
N PRO A 128 13.14 4.70 10.53
CA PRO A 128 12.60 4.16 11.77
C PRO A 128 13.44 4.53 13.00
N ARG A 129 12.82 5.14 14.01
CA ARG A 129 13.51 5.53 15.25
C ARG A 129 13.74 4.35 16.21
N LEU A 130 12.93 3.29 16.08
CA LEU A 130 12.98 2.08 16.88
C LEU A 130 13.06 0.85 15.97
N PRO A 131 13.69 -0.25 16.42
CA PRO A 131 13.85 -1.43 15.58
C PRO A 131 12.49 -2.08 15.30
N ILE A 132 12.32 -2.57 14.08
CA ILE A 132 11.14 -3.29 13.64
C ILE A 132 11.33 -4.79 13.97
N PRO A 133 10.53 -5.36 14.89
CA PRO A 133 10.69 -6.75 15.31
C PRO A 133 10.30 -7.73 14.19
N TRP A 134 10.81 -8.96 14.23
CA TRP A 134 10.52 -9.96 13.20
C TRP A 134 9.03 -10.28 13.05
N ARG A 135 8.30 -10.34 14.17
CA ARG A 135 6.84 -10.51 14.20
C ARG A 135 6.07 -9.46 13.40
N SER A 136 6.65 -8.28 13.16
CA SER A 136 6.02 -7.26 12.34
C SER A 136 5.87 -7.71 10.89
N ALA A 137 6.89 -8.35 10.30
CA ALA A 137 6.83 -8.82 8.92
C ALA A 137 5.68 -9.82 8.72
N PHE A 138 5.53 -10.77 9.65
CA PHE A 138 4.40 -11.70 9.64
C PHE A 138 3.06 -11.00 9.86
N ALA A 139 2.99 -10.06 10.80
CA ALA A 139 1.77 -9.31 11.07
C ALA A 139 1.33 -8.45 9.87
N TRP A 140 2.26 -7.94 9.07
CA TRP A 140 1.94 -7.21 7.85
C TRP A 140 1.30 -8.12 6.81
N LEU A 141 1.76 -9.36 6.67
CA LEU A 141 1.20 -10.33 5.72
C LEU A 141 -0.22 -10.78 6.09
N CYS A 142 -0.65 -10.62 7.34
CA CYS A 142 -2.02 -10.92 7.74
C CYS A 142 -3.04 -10.12 6.90
N PHE A 143 -2.76 -8.85 6.57
CA PHE A 143 -3.69 -8.03 5.80
C PHE A 143 -3.94 -8.56 4.38
N PRO A 144 -2.93 -8.75 3.50
CA PRO A 144 -3.16 -9.29 2.16
C PRO A 144 -3.73 -10.71 2.17
N ILE A 145 -3.39 -11.55 3.17
CA ILE A 145 -3.97 -12.89 3.31
C ILE A 145 -5.46 -12.81 3.64
N VAL A 146 -5.84 -12.00 4.64
CA VAL A 146 -7.25 -11.80 5.01
C VAL A 146 -8.02 -11.16 3.85
N TYR A 147 -7.42 -10.21 3.14
CA TYR A 147 -8.01 -9.60 1.96
C TYR A 147 -8.32 -10.63 0.86
N LEU A 148 -7.38 -11.54 0.60
CA LEU A 148 -7.57 -12.59 -0.40
C LEU A 148 -8.72 -13.54 -0.01
N GLY A 149 -8.75 -13.97 1.26
CA GLY A 149 -9.85 -14.78 1.79
C GLY A 149 -11.20 -14.07 1.68
N TYR A 150 -11.26 -12.80 2.07
CA TYR A 150 -12.44 -11.94 1.91
C TYR A 150 -12.87 -11.85 0.44
N THR A 151 -11.93 -11.70 -0.48
CA THR A 151 -12.20 -11.56 -1.91
C THR A 151 -12.82 -12.82 -2.50
N PHE A 152 -12.33 -14.01 -2.15
CA PHE A 152 -12.91 -15.27 -2.62
C PHE A 152 -14.28 -15.55 -2.03
N VAL A 153 -14.43 -15.35 -0.71
CA VAL A 153 -15.71 -15.54 -0.03
C VAL A 153 -16.75 -14.59 -0.62
N ARG A 154 -16.45 -13.29 -0.67
CA ARG A 154 -17.37 -12.29 -1.23
C ARG A 154 -17.64 -12.53 -2.71
N GLY A 155 -16.62 -12.87 -3.49
CA GLY A 155 -16.76 -13.13 -4.93
C GLY A 155 -17.70 -14.29 -5.24
N SER A 156 -17.75 -15.32 -4.38
CA SER A 156 -18.71 -16.42 -4.53
C SER A 156 -20.17 -16.02 -4.25
N PHE A 157 -20.42 -14.99 -3.44
CA PHE A 157 -21.77 -14.52 -3.11
C PHE A 157 -22.25 -13.40 -4.03
N GLU A 158 -21.37 -12.45 -4.34
CA GLU A 158 -21.69 -11.22 -5.10
C GLU A 158 -21.45 -11.40 -6.61
N ASN A 159 -20.92 -12.54 -7.04
CA ASN A 159 -20.48 -12.80 -8.42
C ASN A 159 -19.60 -11.67 -8.98
N TRP A 160 -18.76 -11.09 -8.14
CA TRP A 160 -17.90 -9.96 -8.46
C TRP A 160 -16.53 -10.13 -7.80
N TYR A 161 -15.49 -9.96 -8.61
CA TYR A 161 -14.10 -10.01 -8.16
C TYR A 161 -13.43 -8.66 -8.47
N PRO A 162 -12.61 -8.12 -7.56
CA PRO A 162 -11.96 -6.83 -7.74
C PRO A 162 -10.93 -6.85 -8.87
N TYR A 163 -10.35 -8.01 -9.21
CA TYR A 163 -9.34 -8.09 -10.25
C TYR A 163 -9.53 -9.35 -11.11
N PRO A 164 -9.18 -9.30 -12.41
CA PRO A 164 -9.28 -10.47 -13.28
C PRO A 164 -8.36 -11.61 -12.84
N PHE A 165 -7.19 -11.31 -12.25
CA PHE A 165 -6.23 -12.31 -11.80
C PHE A 165 -6.66 -13.08 -10.53
N VAL A 166 -7.71 -12.61 -9.84
CA VAL A 166 -8.34 -13.34 -8.73
C VAL A 166 -9.71 -13.90 -9.11
N ASP A 167 -10.13 -13.74 -10.35
CA ASP A 167 -11.41 -14.24 -10.85
C ASP A 167 -11.26 -15.67 -11.40
N PRO A 168 -11.85 -16.69 -10.76
CA PRO A 168 -11.73 -18.08 -11.22
C PRO A 168 -12.68 -18.40 -12.38
N ARG A 169 -13.62 -17.53 -12.76
CA ARG A 169 -14.65 -17.85 -13.76
C ARG A 169 -14.08 -18.11 -15.17
N PRO A 170 -13.08 -17.37 -15.67
CA PRO A 170 -12.57 -17.59 -17.02
C PRO A 170 -11.70 -18.84 -17.16
N HIS A 171 -10.92 -19.20 -16.12
CA HIS A 171 -9.84 -20.18 -16.23
C HIS A 171 -9.77 -21.22 -15.08
N GLY A 172 -10.72 -21.17 -14.15
CA GLY A 172 -10.77 -22.03 -12.97
C GLY A 172 -9.89 -21.57 -11.81
N TYR A 173 -9.96 -22.29 -10.69
CA TYR A 173 -9.26 -21.94 -9.45
C TYR A 173 -7.75 -22.22 -9.48
N LEU A 174 -7.28 -23.16 -10.31
CA LEU A 174 -5.86 -23.54 -10.31
C LEU A 174 -4.94 -22.40 -10.79
N PRO A 175 -5.17 -21.75 -11.95
CA PRO A 175 -4.36 -20.60 -12.37
C PRO A 175 -4.41 -19.45 -11.36
N VAL A 176 -5.60 -19.17 -10.79
CA VAL A 176 -5.78 -18.15 -9.77
C VAL A 176 -4.97 -18.47 -8.51
N ALA A 177 -4.97 -19.72 -8.04
CA ALA A 177 -4.20 -20.16 -6.89
C ALA A 177 -2.70 -19.97 -7.12
N ILE A 178 -2.18 -20.38 -8.29
CA ILE A 178 -0.77 -20.18 -8.66
C ILE A 178 -0.41 -18.70 -8.64
N GLN A 179 -1.22 -17.85 -9.27
CA GLN A 179 -1.00 -16.42 -9.34
C GLN A 179 -1.00 -15.78 -7.93
N CYS A 180 -1.98 -16.12 -7.11
CA CYS A 180 -2.07 -15.62 -5.74
C CYS A 180 -0.89 -16.09 -4.88
N SER A 181 -0.42 -17.32 -5.06
CA SER A 181 0.78 -17.83 -4.38
C SER A 181 2.04 -17.06 -4.78
N LEU A 182 2.23 -16.74 -6.06
CA LEU A 182 3.36 -15.92 -6.52
C LEU A 182 3.33 -14.52 -5.92
N ILE A 183 2.15 -13.88 -5.89
CA ILE A 183 1.97 -12.57 -5.25
C ILE A 183 2.27 -12.66 -3.75
N ALA A 184 1.81 -13.70 -3.06
CA ALA A 184 2.07 -13.90 -1.63
C ALA A 184 3.56 -14.11 -1.33
N LEU A 185 4.29 -14.86 -2.17
CA LEU A 185 5.73 -15.03 -2.06
C LEU A 185 6.48 -13.71 -2.28
N GLY A 186 6.09 -12.94 -3.31
CA GLY A 186 6.64 -11.60 -3.54
C GLY A 186 6.38 -10.65 -2.37
N ALA A 187 5.17 -10.65 -1.82
CA ALA A 187 4.80 -9.87 -0.63
C ALA A 187 5.64 -10.28 0.60
N ALA A 188 5.89 -11.58 0.81
CA ALA A 188 6.73 -12.06 1.89
C ALA A 188 8.19 -11.59 1.73
N ALA A 189 8.74 -11.67 0.51
CA ALA A 189 10.07 -11.16 0.21
C ALA A 189 10.17 -9.64 0.44
N LEU A 190 9.16 -8.86 0.02
CA LEU A 190 9.09 -7.43 0.26
C LEU A 190 9.01 -7.11 1.76
N ALA A 191 8.16 -7.80 2.51
CA ALA A 191 8.02 -7.60 3.96
C ALA A 191 9.36 -7.81 4.67
N MET A 192 10.07 -8.86 4.26
CA MET A 192 11.41 -9.19 4.72
C MET A 192 12.44 -8.11 4.37
N GLY A 193 12.47 -7.65 3.12
CA GLY A 193 13.35 -6.58 2.65
C GLY A 193 13.12 -5.24 3.35
N ILE A 194 11.86 -4.83 3.51
CA ILE A 194 11.48 -3.61 4.24
C ILE A 194 11.94 -3.69 5.68
N ARG A 195 11.68 -4.81 6.37
CA ARG A 195 12.14 -4.97 7.75
C ARG A 195 13.67 -4.88 7.84
N TRP A 196 14.38 -5.56 6.95
CA TRP A 196 15.84 -5.57 6.92
C TRP A 196 16.38 -4.15 6.72
N LEU A 197 15.90 -3.43 5.70
CA LEU A 197 16.35 -2.08 5.36
C LEU A 197 16.10 -1.10 6.51
N GLY A 198 14.95 -1.20 7.18
CA GLY A 198 14.55 -0.29 8.26
C GLY A 198 15.37 -0.48 9.54
N ASN A 199 15.96 -1.67 9.70
CA ASN A 199 16.87 -1.97 10.80
C ASN A 199 18.34 -1.73 10.42
N HIS A 200 18.72 -1.86 9.14
CA HIS A 200 20.09 -1.71 8.67
C HIS A 200 20.57 -0.25 8.65
N ALA A 201 19.74 0.68 8.17
CA ALA A 201 20.06 2.13 8.15
C ALA A 201 20.51 2.65 9.53
N ARG A 202 19.99 2.06 10.61
CA ARG A 202 20.37 2.37 11.99
C ARG A 202 21.71 1.80 12.43
N GLN A 203 22.05 0.59 12.01
CA GLN A 203 23.30 -0.06 12.43
C GLN A 203 24.51 0.71 11.88
N ALA A 204 24.40 1.24 10.66
CA ALA A 204 25.42 2.11 10.08
C ALA A 204 25.65 3.38 10.90
N GLY A 205 24.59 4.08 11.34
CA GLY A 205 24.71 5.29 12.16
C GLY A 205 25.28 5.04 13.57
N ALA A 206 24.98 3.89 14.17
CA ALA A 206 25.50 3.52 15.49
C ALA A 206 27.00 3.16 15.47
N VAL A 207 27.50 2.60 14.36
CA VAL A 207 28.93 2.28 14.19
C VAL A 207 29.77 3.54 14.03
N THR A 208 29.25 4.57 13.36
CA THR A 208 29.97 5.84 13.16
C THR A 208 30.15 6.63 14.47
N LEU A 209 29.14 6.64 15.35
CA LEU A 209 29.21 7.33 16.65
C LEU A 209 30.17 6.67 17.65
N ARG A 210 30.51 5.39 17.47
CA ARG A 210 31.41 4.64 18.37
C ARG A 210 32.89 4.78 17.97
N LYS A 211 33.17 5.39 16.82
CA LYS A 211 34.52 5.55 16.24
C LYS A 211 35.03 7.00 16.26
N GLY A 212 34.25 7.95 16.77
CA GLY A 212 34.64 9.35 17.00
C GLY A 212 34.70 9.65 18.48
#